data_AF-A0A1G8KY03-F1
#
_entry.id   AF-A0A1G8KY03-F1
#
_cell.length_a   1.000
_cell.length_b   1.000
_cell.length_c   1.000
_cell.angle_alpha   90.00
_cell.angle_beta   90.00
_cell.angle_gamma   90.00
#
_symmetry.space_group_name_H-M   'P 1'
#
loop_
_entity.id
_entity.type
_entity.pdbx_description
1 polymer ?
#
loop_
_entity_poly.entity_id
_entity_poly.type
_entity_poly.pdbx_seq_one_letter_code
_entity_poly.pdbx_strand_id
1 'polypeptide(L)'
;MKSLVKKIKNYLTSTVFTPTIDRFIGVGFAFIGAFTGSFLSGTIPFWQMVLYFLAFCVVFIPILKFAGKQWREAKNLDKKELKPSIRAERILSNALVGLAVVLLIFTLVVNILDETFNWIWFGIILFVVLWSFLWRYINVRRLRGIFPS
;
A
#
# COMPACT_ATOMS: atom_id res chain seq x y z
N MET A 1 -14.87 34.16 -22.34
CA MET A 1 -14.49 32.73 -22.51
C MET A 1 -13.02 32.42 -22.20
N LYS A 2 -12.03 33.17 -22.72
CA LYS A 2 -10.59 32.89 -22.48
C LYS A 2 -10.18 32.88 -20.99
N SER A 3 -10.86 33.62 -20.10
CA SER A 3 -10.52 33.65 -18.66
C SER A 3 -11.04 32.44 -17.88
N LEU A 4 -12.16 31.83 -18.29
CA LEU A 4 -12.70 30.61 -17.68
C LEU A 4 -11.82 29.41 -18.00
N VAL A 5 -11.42 29.27 -19.28
CA VAL A 5 -10.49 28.22 -19.71
C VAL A 5 -9.14 28.36 -19.00
N LYS A 6 -8.64 29.59 -18.80
CA LYS A 6 -7.40 29.84 -18.06
C LYS A 6 -7.53 29.53 -16.57
N LYS A 7 -8.68 29.83 -15.94
CA LYS A 7 -8.98 29.45 -14.55
C LYS A 7 -9.08 27.94 -14.38
N ILE A 8 -9.79 27.26 -15.28
CA ILE A 8 -9.94 25.79 -15.26
C ILE A 8 -8.60 25.11 -15.52
N LYS A 9 -7.81 25.59 -16.50
CA LYS A 9 -6.47 25.08 -16.77
C LYS A 9 -5.58 25.25 -15.54
N ASN A 10 -5.57 26.43 -14.92
CA ASN A 10 -4.81 26.67 -13.69
C ASN A 10 -5.27 25.81 -12.52
N TYR A 11 -6.57 25.54 -12.39
CA TYR A 11 -7.17 24.68 -11.35
C TYR A 11 -6.89 23.19 -11.59
N LEU A 12 -6.79 22.76 -12.85
CA LEU A 12 -6.40 21.40 -13.24
C LEU A 12 -4.89 21.17 -13.15
N THR A 13 -4.07 22.22 -13.35
CA THR A 13 -2.61 22.16 -13.16
C THR A 13 -2.16 22.44 -11.73
N SER A 14 -3.04 22.97 -10.87
CA SER A 14 -2.74 23.07 -9.44
C SER A 14 -2.88 21.67 -8.84
N THR A 15 -1.74 21.11 -8.42
CA THR A 15 -1.68 19.84 -7.68
C THR A 15 -2.70 19.86 -6.54
N VAL A 16 -3.63 18.91 -6.55
CA VAL A 16 -4.77 18.89 -5.62
C VAL A 16 -4.28 18.76 -4.17
N PHE A 17 -3.11 18.13 -3.97
CA PHE A 17 -2.43 18.08 -2.67
C PHE A 17 -0.93 18.43 -2.76
N THR A 18 -0.15 17.81 -3.65
CA THR A 18 1.29 18.08 -3.97
C THR A 18 1.78 17.07 -5.03
N PRO A 19 2.84 17.34 -5.83
CA PRO A 19 3.27 16.46 -6.92
C PRO A 19 3.58 15.01 -6.48
N THR A 20 4.00 14.83 -5.24
CA THR A 20 4.34 13.52 -4.67
C THR A 20 3.09 12.72 -4.33
N ILE A 21 2.09 13.34 -3.68
CA ILE A 21 0.83 12.67 -3.30
C ILE A 21 -0.02 12.38 -4.54
N ASP A 22 -0.03 13.30 -5.51
CA ASP A 22 -0.78 13.13 -6.76
C ASP A 22 -0.24 11.95 -7.58
N ARG A 23 1.07 11.65 -7.50
CA ARG A 23 1.66 10.42 -8.07
C ARG A 23 1.17 9.16 -7.34
N PHE A 24 1.07 9.17 -6.02
CA PHE A 24 0.54 8.02 -5.26
C PHE A 24 -0.94 7.78 -5.49
N ILE A 25 -1.73 8.86 -5.59
CA ILE A 25 -3.14 8.81 -5.95
C ILE A 25 -3.29 8.27 -7.39
N GLY A 26 -2.44 8.74 -8.32
CA GLY A 26 -2.38 8.22 -9.68
C GLY A 26 -2.05 6.73 -9.75
N VAL A 27 -1.09 6.25 -8.94
CA VAL A 27 -0.79 4.82 -8.81
C VAL A 27 -1.98 4.05 -8.24
N GLY A 28 -2.66 4.59 -7.22
CA GLY A 28 -3.87 3.99 -6.66
C GLY A 28 -5.00 3.87 -7.69
N PHE A 29 -5.25 4.92 -8.47
CA PHE A 29 -6.25 4.89 -9.54
C PHE A 29 -5.84 3.97 -10.70
N ALA A 30 -4.56 3.93 -11.06
CA ALA A 30 -4.06 2.99 -12.06
C ALA A 30 -4.22 1.55 -11.60
N PHE A 31 -3.99 1.26 -10.31
CA PHE A 31 -4.18 -0.05 -9.73
C PHE A 31 -5.65 -0.45 -9.69
N ILE A 32 -6.54 0.46 -9.27
CA ILE A 32 -8.00 0.25 -9.32
C ILE A 32 -8.46 0.02 -10.76
N GLY A 33 -7.97 0.81 -11.72
CA GLY A 33 -8.29 0.65 -13.14
C GLY A 33 -7.81 -0.69 -13.72
N ALA A 34 -6.59 -1.12 -13.37
CA ALA A 34 -6.07 -2.44 -13.75
C ALA A 34 -6.92 -3.58 -13.14
N PHE A 35 -7.41 -3.39 -11.91
CA PHE A 35 -8.32 -4.30 -11.23
C PHE A 35 -9.69 -4.39 -11.92
N THR A 36 -10.31 -3.25 -12.19
CA THR A 36 -11.60 -3.18 -12.89
C THR A 36 -11.49 -3.75 -14.31
N GLY A 37 -10.41 -3.46 -15.04
CA GLY A 37 -10.17 -4.02 -16.37
C GLY A 37 -9.96 -5.54 -16.36
N SER A 38 -9.21 -6.06 -15.39
CA SER A 38 -8.99 -7.51 -15.24
C SER A 38 -10.27 -8.25 -14.83
N PHE A 39 -11.13 -7.60 -14.02
CA PHE A 39 -12.45 -8.13 -13.66
C PHE A 39 -13.41 -8.17 -14.85
N LEU A 40 -13.52 -7.08 -15.59
CA LEU A 40 -14.44 -6.97 -16.73
C LEU A 40 -14.04 -7.84 -17.92
N SER A 41 -12.75 -8.12 -18.09
CA SER A 41 -12.24 -9.01 -19.14
C SER A 41 -12.40 -10.50 -18.82
N GLY A 42 -12.86 -10.86 -17.62
CA GLY A 42 -13.01 -12.26 -17.19
C GLY A 42 -11.69 -13.04 -17.15
N THR A 43 -10.54 -12.36 -17.25
CA THR A 43 -9.22 -13.00 -17.39
C THR A 43 -8.75 -13.60 -16.06
N ILE A 44 -9.16 -13.02 -14.94
CA ILE A 44 -8.77 -13.46 -13.60
C ILE A 44 -10.04 -13.78 -12.80
N PRO A 45 -10.14 -14.93 -12.11
CA PRO A 45 -11.23 -15.22 -11.18
C PRO A 45 -11.28 -14.19 -10.04
N PHE A 46 -12.49 -13.85 -9.59
CA PHE A 46 -12.70 -12.86 -8.53
C PHE A 46 -11.85 -13.14 -7.27
N TRP A 47 -11.76 -14.40 -6.84
CA TRP A 47 -10.97 -14.79 -5.67
C TRP A 47 -9.47 -14.51 -5.81
N GLN A 48 -8.89 -14.73 -7.00
CA GLN A 48 -7.49 -14.41 -7.26
C GLN A 48 -7.27 -12.89 -7.24
N MET A 49 -8.21 -12.11 -7.78
CA MET A 49 -8.19 -10.66 -7.66
C MET A 49 -8.17 -10.20 -6.20
N VAL A 50 -9.04 -10.75 -5.34
CA VAL A 50 -9.06 -10.40 -3.91
C VAL A 50 -7.69 -10.66 -3.26
N LEU A 51 -7.02 -11.78 -3.59
CA LEU A 51 -5.69 -12.08 -3.07
C LEU A 51 -4.63 -11.07 -3.54
N TYR A 52 -4.64 -10.72 -4.83
CA TYR A 52 -3.74 -9.68 -5.36
C TYR A 52 -3.96 -8.34 -4.65
N PHE A 53 -5.20 -7.98 -4.36
CA PHE A 53 -5.53 -6.74 -3.68
C PHE A 53 -5.04 -6.73 -2.23
N LEU A 54 -5.24 -7.84 -1.51
CA LEU A 54 -4.75 -7.98 -0.14
C LEU A 54 -3.22 -7.94 -0.08
N ALA A 55 -2.54 -8.63 -0.99
CA ALA A 55 -1.09 -8.59 -1.11
C ALA A 55 -0.58 -7.16 -1.40
N PHE A 56 -1.25 -6.45 -2.32
CA PHE A 56 -0.96 -5.06 -2.62
C PHE A 56 -1.13 -4.16 -1.39
N CYS A 57 -2.22 -4.30 -0.64
CA CYS A 57 -2.44 -3.54 0.59
C CYS A 57 -1.32 -3.74 1.62
N VAL A 58 -0.82 -4.97 1.78
CA VAL A 58 0.29 -5.28 2.69
C VAL A 58 1.56 -4.52 2.31
N VAL A 59 1.83 -4.35 1.02
CA VAL A 59 3.01 -3.61 0.54
C VAL A 59 2.78 -2.11 0.54
N PHE A 60 1.61 -1.66 0.09
CA PHE A 60 1.32 -0.26 -0.20
C PHE A 60 1.05 0.56 1.07
N ILE A 61 0.41 0.00 2.09
CA ILE A 61 0.15 0.71 3.37
C ILE A 61 1.45 1.20 4.03
N PRO A 62 2.51 0.37 4.19
CA PRO A 62 3.83 0.83 4.60
C PRO A 62 4.39 2.01 3.80
N ILE A 63 4.32 1.93 2.47
CA ILE A 63 4.84 2.95 1.55
C ILE A 63 4.08 4.26 1.74
N LEU A 64 2.75 4.21 1.79
CA LEU A 64 1.90 5.39 2.06
C LEU A 64 2.24 6.03 3.40
N LYS A 65 2.50 5.22 4.43
CA LYS A 65 2.90 5.74 5.75
C LYS A 65 4.23 6.48 5.69
N PHE A 66 5.20 5.95 4.94
CA PHE A 66 6.50 6.57 4.77
C PHE A 66 6.39 7.88 3.97
N ALA A 67 5.69 7.85 2.83
CA ALA A 67 5.44 9.02 1.99
C ALA A 67 4.67 10.12 2.73
N GLY A 68 3.59 9.76 3.44
CA GLY A 68 2.80 10.69 4.23
C GLY A 68 3.58 11.28 5.42
N LYS A 69 4.61 10.59 5.91
CA LYS A 69 5.54 11.17 6.90
C LYS A 69 6.46 12.21 6.26
N GLN A 70 7.15 11.85 5.19
CA GLN A 70 8.05 12.77 4.48
C GLN A 70 7.33 14.05 4.03
N TRP A 71 6.08 13.89 3.56
CA TRP A 71 5.25 15.02 3.19
C TRP A 71 4.96 15.97 4.36
N ARG A 72 4.63 15.42 5.54
CA ARG A 72 4.37 16.23 6.76
C ARG A 72 5.62 16.98 7.23
N GLU A 73 6.79 16.34 7.14
CA GLU A 73 8.07 16.96 7.46
C GLU A 73 8.39 18.11 6.50
N ALA A 74 8.17 17.92 5.20
CA ALA A 74 8.37 18.97 4.20
C ALA A 74 7.43 20.19 4.37
N LYS A 75 6.28 20.00 5.05
CA LYS A 75 5.30 21.07 5.31
C LYS A 75 5.42 21.71 6.69
N ASN A 76 6.40 21.32 7.51
CA ASN A 76 6.57 21.80 8.89
C ASN A 76 5.26 21.74 9.71
N LEU A 77 4.38 20.77 9.41
CA LEU A 77 3.16 20.57 10.19
C LEU A 77 3.57 20.07 11.58
N ASP A 78 3.14 20.77 12.62
CA ASP A 78 3.64 20.62 13.99
C ASP A 78 3.61 19.15 14.45
N LYS A 79 4.77 18.64 14.88
CA LYS A 79 4.99 17.22 15.24
C LYS A 79 4.15 16.78 16.46
N LYS A 80 3.50 17.71 17.16
CA LYS A 80 2.74 17.44 18.40
C LYS A 80 1.30 17.00 18.19
N GLU A 81 0.61 17.40 17.11
CA GLU A 81 -0.83 17.13 16.96
C GLU A 81 -1.15 15.81 16.25
N LEU A 82 -0.19 15.21 15.54
CA LEU A 82 -0.44 14.09 14.62
C LEU A 82 0.49 12.89 14.83
N LYS A 83 1.01 12.69 16.06
CA LYS A 83 1.72 11.44 16.39
C LYS A 83 0.70 10.29 16.41
N PRO A 84 0.81 9.31 15.50
CA PRO A 84 -0.04 8.15 15.55
C PRO A 84 0.14 7.45 16.89
N SER A 85 -0.96 7.00 17.51
CA SER A 85 -0.86 6.34 18.80
C SER A 85 0.01 5.09 18.68
N ILE A 86 0.97 4.92 19.59
CA ILE A 86 1.89 3.78 19.61
C ILE A 86 1.12 2.45 19.55
N ARG A 87 -0.06 2.42 20.20
CA ARG A 87 -0.97 1.28 20.19
C ARG A 87 -1.54 1.01 18.79
N ALA A 88 -2.04 2.02 18.08
CA ALA A 88 -2.56 1.86 16.72
C ALA A 88 -1.45 1.43 15.74
N GLU A 89 -0.23 1.95 15.87
CA GLU A 89 0.88 1.52 15.02
C GLU A 89 1.27 0.07 15.24
N ARG A 90 1.27 -0.39 16.49
CA ARG A 90 1.55 -1.78 16.84
C ARG A 90 0.45 -2.72 16.34
N ILE A 91 -0.82 -2.33 16.50
CA ILE A 91 -1.97 -3.10 16.00
C ILE A 91 -1.89 -3.22 14.48
N LEU A 92 -1.73 -2.10 13.77
CA LEU A 92 -1.63 -2.09 12.31
C LEU A 92 -0.47 -2.97 11.84
N SER A 93 0.71 -2.82 12.43
CA SER A 93 1.88 -3.61 12.04
C SER A 93 1.70 -5.11 12.28
N ASN A 94 1.06 -5.50 13.38
CA ASN A 94 0.76 -6.91 13.64
C ASN A 94 -0.34 -7.44 12.71
N ALA A 95 -1.35 -6.63 12.39
CA ALA A 95 -2.42 -6.98 11.46
C ALA A 95 -1.87 -7.21 10.05
N LEU A 96 -0.95 -6.37 9.56
CA LEU A 96 -0.30 -6.54 8.26
C LEU A 96 0.51 -7.84 8.18
N VAL A 97 1.26 -8.17 9.23
CA VAL A 97 2.01 -9.44 9.29
C VAL A 97 1.05 -10.63 9.38
N GLY A 98 0.01 -10.55 10.23
CA GLY A 98 -1.00 -11.59 10.34
C GLY A 98 -1.68 -11.85 8.99
N LEU A 99 -2.07 -10.79 8.28
CA LEU A 99 -2.64 -10.88 6.94
C LEU A 99 -1.67 -11.52 5.94
N ALA A 100 -0.39 -11.13 5.95
CA ALA A 100 0.62 -11.72 5.06
C ALA A 100 0.82 -13.22 5.32
N VAL A 101 0.84 -13.65 6.58
CA VAL A 101 0.95 -15.07 6.94
C VAL A 101 -0.29 -15.85 6.51
N VAL A 102 -1.49 -15.29 6.71
CA VAL A 102 -2.73 -15.92 6.22
C VAL A 102 -2.71 -16.06 4.70
N LEU A 103 -2.26 -15.04 3.96
CA LEU A 103 -2.08 -15.11 2.50
C LEU A 103 -1.10 -16.21 2.09
N LEU A 104 0.00 -16.40 2.83
CA LEU A 104 0.96 -17.47 2.57
C LEU A 104 0.34 -18.85 2.78
N ILE A 105 -0.36 -19.06 3.89
CA ILE A 105 -1.05 -20.33 4.18
C ILE A 105 -2.08 -20.62 3.10
N PHE A 106 -2.91 -19.65 2.74
CA PHE A 106 -3.91 -19.81 1.69
C PHE A 106 -3.25 -20.14 0.34
N THR A 107 -2.17 -19.44 -0.01
CA THR A 107 -1.42 -19.68 -1.25
C THR A 107 -0.82 -21.08 -1.27
N LEU A 108 -0.27 -21.57 -0.15
CA LEU A 108 0.22 -22.93 -0.03
C LEU A 108 -0.90 -23.96 -0.24
N VAL A 109 -2.05 -23.77 0.42
CA VAL A 109 -3.20 -24.66 0.26
C VAL A 109 -3.64 -24.71 -1.21
N VAL A 110 -3.79 -23.57 -1.87
CA VAL A 110 -4.16 -23.53 -3.30
C VAL A 110 -3.13 -24.26 -4.17
N ASN A 111 -1.83 -24.01 -3.96
CA ASN A 111 -0.79 -24.65 -4.77
C ASN A 111 -0.65 -26.16 -4.52
N ILE A 112 -1.03 -26.65 -3.33
CA ILE A 112 -1.03 -28.10 -3.02
C ILE A 112 -2.25 -28.79 -3.66
N LEU A 113 -3.38 -28.08 -3.76
CA LEU A 113 -4.61 -28.58 -4.37
C LEU A 113 -4.61 -28.50 -5.90
N ASP A 114 -3.70 -27.71 -6.47
CA ASP A 114 -3.54 -27.56 -7.92
C ASP A 114 -2.66 -28.67 -8.50
N GLU A 115 -2.84 -28.99 -9.77
CA GLU A 115 -2.05 -30.00 -10.49
C GLU A 115 -0.61 -29.54 -10.71
N THR A 116 -0.39 -28.23 -10.72
CA THR A 116 0.93 -27.62 -10.91
C THR A 116 1.22 -26.56 -9.86
N PHE A 117 2.45 -26.57 -9.34
CA PHE A 117 2.88 -25.59 -8.35
C PHE A 117 3.28 -24.28 -9.03
N ASN A 118 2.57 -23.20 -8.75
CA ASN A 118 2.86 -21.86 -9.26
C ASN A 118 3.97 -21.18 -8.43
N TRP A 119 5.22 -21.49 -8.78
CA TRP A 119 6.42 -20.94 -8.13
C TRP A 119 6.50 -19.42 -8.16
N ILE A 120 6.04 -18.78 -9.24
CA ILE A 120 6.08 -17.31 -9.38
C ILE A 120 5.16 -16.68 -8.33
N TRP A 121 3.92 -17.16 -8.24
CA TRP A 121 2.95 -16.65 -7.29
C TRP A 121 3.38 -16.90 -5.85
N PHE A 122 3.90 -18.11 -5.57
CA PHE A 122 4.47 -18.43 -4.28
C PHE A 122 5.63 -17.49 -3.90
N GLY A 123 6.55 -17.23 -4.84
CA GLY A 123 7.66 -16.30 -4.64
C GLY A 123 7.22 -14.86 -4.34
N ILE A 124 6.18 -14.37 -5.02
CA ILE A 124 5.59 -13.04 -4.76
C ILE A 124 5.03 -12.98 -3.33
N ILE A 125 4.26 -13.98 -2.91
CA ILE A 125 3.69 -13.99 -1.56
C ILE A 125 4.76 -14.13 -0.49
N LEU A 126 5.79 -14.94 -0.74
CA LEU A 126 6.95 -15.05 0.15
C LEU A 126 7.65 -13.70 0.32
N PHE A 127 7.84 -12.94 -0.78
CA PHE A 127 8.37 -11.59 -0.73
C PHE A 127 7.47 -10.65 0.09
N VAL A 128 6.15 -10.70 -0.08
CA VAL A 128 5.18 -9.89 0.70
C VAL A 128 5.28 -10.20 2.19
N VAL A 129 5.44 -11.47 2.56
CA VAL A 129 5.65 -11.89 3.95
C VAL A 129 6.94 -11.29 4.49
N LEU A 130 8.07 -11.49 3.80
CA LEU A 130 9.37 -10.95 4.21
C LEU A 130 9.33 -9.42 4.35
N TRP A 131 8.68 -8.74 3.40
CA TRP A 131 8.46 -7.29 3.44
C TRP A 131 7.66 -6.87 4.68
N SER A 132 6.59 -7.59 5.02
CA SER A 132 5.76 -7.28 6.19
C SER A 132 6.55 -7.41 7.51
N PHE A 133 7.42 -8.43 7.60
CA PHE A 133 8.31 -8.63 8.74
C PHE A 133 9.37 -7.52 8.84
N LEU A 134 9.98 -7.17 7.71
CA LEU A 134 10.96 -6.08 7.64
C LEU A 134 10.33 -4.75 8.06
N TRP A 135 9.14 -4.44 7.56
CA TRP A 135 8.40 -3.25 7.93
C TRP A 135 8.07 -3.24 9.43
N ARG A 136 7.57 -4.34 9.98
CA ARG A 136 7.30 -4.47 11.42
C ARG A 136 8.56 -4.25 12.24
N TYR A 137 9.69 -4.79 11.81
CA TYR A 137 10.97 -4.61 12.47
C TYR A 137 11.39 -3.14 12.51
N ILE A 138 11.34 -2.44 11.37
CA ILE A 138 11.61 -1.00 11.26
C ILE A 138 10.67 -0.21 12.18
N ASN A 139 9.38 -0.54 12.15
CA ASN A 139 8.37 0.17 12.93
C ASN A 139 8.56 -0.04 14.44
N VAL A 140 8.87 -1.26 14.89
CA VAL A 140 9.17 -1.56 16.31
C VAL A 140 10.44 -0.85 16.77
N ARG A 141 11.50 -0.81 15.94
CA ARG A 141 12.73 -0.09 16.28
C ARG A 141 12.51 1.42 16.38
N ARG A 142 11.70 2.00 15.48
CA ARG A 142 11.28 3.41 15.58
C ARG A 142 10.51 3.66 16.88
N LEU A 143 9.55 2.80 17.22
CA LEU A 143 8.73 2.95 18.44
C LEU A 143 9.54 2.83 19.74
N ARG A 144 10.70 2.15 19.72
CA ARG A 144 11.63 2.04 20.86
C ARG A 144 12.64 3.20 20.93
N GLY A 145 12.60 4.18 20.01
CA GLY A 145 13.53 5.31 19.98
C GLY A 145 14.93 4.99 19.47
N ILE A 146 15.14 3.83 18.84
CA ILE A 146 16.45 3.37 18.37
C ILE A 146 16.82 4.00 17.02
N PHE A 147 15.82 4.34 16.20
CA PHE A 147 16.00 5.14 14.99
C PHE A 147 15.50 6.56 15.22
N PRO A 148 16.28 7.61 14.90
CA PRO A 148 15.82 8.98 15.00
C PRO A 148 14.59 9.17 14.10
N SER A 149 13.61 9.89 14.64
CA SER A 149 12.36 10.25 13.96
C SER A 149 12.59 11.37 12.97
#